data_AF-A0A5S9M234-F1
#
_entry.id   AF-A0A5S9M234-F1
#
_cell.length_a   1.000
_cell.length_b   1.000
_cell.length_c   1.000
_cell.angle_alpha   90.00
_cell.angle_beta   90.00
_cell.angle_gamma   90.00
#
_symmetry.space_group_name_H-M   'P 1'
#
loop_
_entity.id
_entity.type
_entity.pdbx_description
1 polymer ?
#
loop_
_entity_poly.entity_id
_entity_poly.type
_entity_poly.pdbx_seq_one_letter_code
_entity_poly.pdbx_strand_id
1 'polypeptide(L)'
;MRYYEWTGQENALYAVTKTLDGMANGGIYDHIGSGFSRYSTDEKWLVPHFEKMLYDNALLMEAYTEAYQLTSKPEYEKLVQRLIQFIKQDMMNSSSSFYSAIDADSEGKKDNITSGQKMRSSPI
;
A
#
# COMPACT_ATOMS: atom_id res chain seq x y z
N MET A 1 -16.31 -6.71 -1.75
CA MET A 1 -17.21 -6.15 -0.71
C MET A 1 -18.64 -6.05 -1.22
N ARG A 2 -18.93 -5.20 -2.23
CA ARG A 2 -20.29 -5.01 -2.79
C ARG A 2 -21.08 -6.28 -3.10
N TYR A 3 -20.43 -7.30 -3.68
CA TYR A 3 -21.09 -8.58 -3.94
C TYR A 3 -21.57 -9.28 -2.66
N TYR A 4 -20.78 -9.26 -1.58
CA TYR A 4 -21.20 -9.78 -0.28
C TYR A 4 -22.37 -8.96 0.28
N GLU A 5 -22.31 -7.63 0.23
CA GLU A 5 -23.39 -6.76 0.71
C GLU A 5 -24.72 -7.00 -0.02
N TRP A 6 -24.66 -7.29 -1.33
CA TRP A 6 -25.86 -7.54 -2.14
C TRP A 6 -26.43 -8.95 -1.97
N THR A 7 -25.58 -9.95 -1.71
CA THR A 7 -25.98 -11.36 -1.78
C THR A 7 -25.99 -12.07 -0.43
N GLY A 8 -25.34 -11.50 0.59
CA GLY A 8 -25.06 -12.17 1.86
C GLY A 8 -24.16 -13.40 1.74
N GLN A 9 -23.49 -13.62 0.62
CA GLN A 9 -22.64 -14.81 0.45
C GLN A 9 -21.33 -14.68 1.22
N GLU A 10 -21.28 -15.31 2.39
CA GLU A 10 -20.12 -15.32 3.30
C GLU A 10 -18.81 -15.75 2.63
N ASN A 11 -18.86 -16.68 1.66
CA ASN A 11 -17.68 -17.11 0.92
C ASN A 11 -17.00 -15.96 0.16
N ALA A 12 -17.76 -14.95 -0.29
CA ALA A 12 -17.21 -13.78 -0.94
C ALA A 12 -16.46 -12.89 0.04
N LEU A 13 -17.00 -12.65 1.24
CA LEU A 13 -16.30 -11.90 2.29
C LEU A 13 -15.06 -12.66 2.76
N TYR A 14 -15.16 -13.97 2.92
CA TYR A 14 -14.03 -14.84 3.26
C TYR A 14 -12.91 -14.74 2.22
N ALA A 15 -13.21 -14.87 0.93
CA ALA A 15 -12.20 -14.79 -0.12
C ALA A 15 -11.46 -13.46 -0.13
N VAL A 16 -12.19 -12.35 0.03
CA VAL A 16 -11.59 -11.00 0.07
C VAL A 16 -10.73 -10.83 1.32
N THR A 17 -11.26 -11.15 2.50
CA THR A 17 -10.52 -10.98 3.76
C THR A 17 -9.28 -11.88 3.81
N LYS A 18 -9.33 -13.09 3.27
CA LYS A 18 -8.14 -13.96 3.13
C LYS A 18 -7.08 -13.36 2.24
N THR A 19 -7.47 -12.72 1.14
CA THR A 19 -6.54 -12.05 0.23
C THR A 19 -5.90 -10.84 0.90
N LEU A 20 -6.71 -9.98 1.54
CA LEU A 20 -6.23 -8.81 2.27
C LEU A 20 -5.31 -9.20 3.43
N ASP A 21 -5.69 -10.22 4.22
CA ASP A 21 -4.84 -10.73 5.29
C ASP A 21 -3.50 -11.25 4.74
N GLY A 22 -3.51 -11.93 3.59
CA GLY A 22 -2.30 -12.40 2.91
C GLY A 22 -1.38 -11.26 2.47
N MET A 23 -1.94 -10.23 1.84
CA MET A 23 -1.17 -9.06 1.39
C MET A 23 -0.61 -8.25 2.56
N ALA A 24 -1.43 -7.97 3.58
CA ALA A 24 -1.02 -7.20 4.77
C ALA A 24 0.09 -7.89 5.57
N ASN A 25 0.06 -9.22 5.65
CA ASN A 25 1.05 -10.01 6.38
C ASN A 25 2.23 -10.46 5.51
N GLY A 26 2.16 -10.28 4.19
CA GLY A 26 3.20 -10.62 3.23
C GLY A 26 4.31 -9.57 3.15
N GLY A 27 5.32 -9.85 2.33
CA GLY A 27 6.41 -8.93 1.99
C GLY A 27 6.01 -7.84 0.99
N ILE A 28 4.86 -7.96 0.31
CA ILE A 28 4.32 -6.91 -0.56
C ILE A 28 4.02 -5.63 0.23
N TYR A 29 3.68 -5.74 1.51
CA TYR A 29 3.55 -4.61 2.42
C TYR A 29 4.89 -4.33 3.12
N ASP A 30 5.37 -3.10 3.04
CA ASP A 30 6.58 -2.68 3.73
C ASP A 30 6.30 -2.48 5.23
N HIS A 31 6.65 -3.45 6.06
CA HIS A 31 6.37 -3.43 7.50
C HIS A 31 7.12 -2.34 8.25
N ILE A 32 8.20 -1.80 7.69
CA ILE A 32 9.05 -0.75 8.31
C ILE A 32 8.64 0.62 7.78
N GLY A 33 8.75 0.82 6.47
CA GLY A 33 8.49 2.09 5.79
C GLY A 33 7.01 2.36 5.50
N SER A 34 6.14 1.36 5.65
CA SER A 34 4.75 1.37 5.21
C SER A 34 4.60 1.49 3.68
N GLY A 35 3.37 1.28 3.21
CA GLY A 35 3.05 1.28 1.78
C GLY A 35 3.25 -0.08 1.12
N PHE A 36 2.42 -0.34 0.13
CA PHE A 36 2.48 -1.53 -0.71
C PHE A 36 3.40 -1.30 -1.90
N SER A 37 4.20 -2.32 -2.17
CA SER A 37 4.94 -2.49 -3.42
C SER A 37 3.97 -2.75 -4.56
N ARG A 38 4.34 -2.35 -5.78
CA ARG A 38 3.47 -2.40 -6.96
C ARG A 38 3.00 -3.82 -7.28
N TYR A 39 3.86 -4.81 -7.10
CA TYR A 39 3.51 -6.21 -7.26
C TYR A 39 4.44 -7.11 -6.44
N SER A 40 4.04 -8.37 -6.31
CA SER A 40 4.90 -9.45 -5.81
C SER A 40 5.19 -10.43 -6.94
N THR A 41 6.39 -11.00 -6.97
CA THR A 41 6.79 -12.00 -7.96
C THR A 41 6.33 -13.42 -7.61
N ASP A 42 5.73 -13.62 -6.44
CA ASP A 42 5.18 -14.90 -6.01
C ASP A 42 3.72 -14.81 -5.54
N GLU A 43 3.05 -15.95 -5.55
CA GLU A 43 1.63 -16.09 -5.19
C GLU A 43 1.32 -15.93 -3.70
N LYS A 44 2.36 -15.95 -2.84
CA LYS A 44 2.23 -15.83 -1.38
C LYS A 44 2.50 -14.41 -0.89
N TRP A 45 2.69 -13.45 -1.81
CA TRP A 45 2.96 -12.05 -1.52
C TRP A 45 4.28 -11.78 -0.81
N LEU A 46 5.26 -12.68 -0.90
CA LEU A 46 6.47 -12.64 -0.08
C LEU A 46 7.59 -11.79 -0.67
N VAL A 47 7.75 -11.82 -1.98
CA VAL A 47 8.87 -11.21 -2.71
C VAL A 47 8.34 -9.99 -3.47
N PRO A 48 8.53 -8.77 -2.94
CA PRO A 48 8.04 -7.55 -3.57
C PRO A 48 8.95 -7.06 -4.70
N HIS A 49 8.36 -6.34 -5.65
CA HIS A 49 9.08 -5.37 -6.47
C HIS A 49 8.99 -4.00 -5.80
N PHE A 50 10.08 -3.53 -5.19
CA PHE A 50 10.10 -2.42 -4.21
C PHE A 50 9.59 -1.04 -4.69
N GLU A 51 9.29 -0.88 -5.98
CA GLU A 51 8.56 0.27 -6.52
C GLU A 51 7.21 0.41 -5.80
N LYS A 52 6.84 1.62 -5.40
CA LYS A 52 5.54 1.91 -4.78
C LYS A 52 4.80 2.98 -5.57
N MET A 53 3.55 2.70 -5.93
CA MET A 53 2.71 3.64 -6.68
C MET A 53 1.64 4.25 -5.78
N LEU A 54 1.32 5.53 -5.99
CA LEU A 54 0.28 6.22 -5.22
C LEU A 54 -1.09 5.61 -5.46
N TYR A 55 -1.45 5.36 -6.71
CA TYR A 55 -2.78 4.87 -7.06
C TYR A 55 -3.02 3.47 -6.47
N ASP A 56 -2.02 2.58 -6.49
CA ASP A 56 -2.12 1.25 -5.87
C ASP A 56 -2.38 1.37 -4.36
N ASN A 57 -1.62 2.23 -3.68
CA ASN A 57 -1.79 2.46 -2.24
C ASN A 57 -3.13 3.14 -1.90
N ALA A 58 -3.61 4.04 -2.73
CA ALA A 58 -4.92 4.68 -2.55
C ALA A 58 -6.07 3.69 -2.73
N LEU A 59 -6.02 2.83 -3.75
CA LEU A 59 -7.02 1.79 -3.99
C LEU A 59 -7.01 0.72 -2.89
N LEU A 60 -5.83 0.32 -2.41
CA LEU A 60 -5.74 -0.60 -1.28
C LEU A 60 -6.27 0.05 0.01
N MET A 61 -5.96 1.32 0.26
CA MET A 61 -6.52 2.05 1.39
C MET A 61 -8.06 2.05 1.38
N GLU A 62 -8.69 2.25 0.22
CA GLU A 62 -10.14 2.12 0.06
C GLU A 62 -10.61 0.69 0.37
N ALA A 63 -9.96 -0.33 -0.21
CA ALA A 63 -10.33 -1.73 0.00
C ALA A 63 -10.23 -2.17 1.47
N TYR A 64 -9.17 -1.78 2.18
CA TYR A 64 -9.01 -2.06 3.61
C TYR A 64 -10.01 -1.26 4.47
N THR A 65 -10.38 -0.04 4.05
CA THR A 65 -11.40 0.76 4.74
C THR A 65 -12.77 0.10 4.63
N GLU A 66 -13.19 -0.32 3.43
CA GLU A 66 -14.43 -1.09 3.24
C GLU A 66 -14.39 -2.41 4.04
N ALA A 67 -13.25 -3.09 4.05
CA ALA A 67 -13.08 -4.32 4.84
C ALA A 67 -13.24 -4.08 6.33
N TYR A 68 -12.69 -2.98 6.84
CA TYR A 68 -12.86 -2.61 8.24
C TYR A 68 -14.33 -2.32 8.56
N GLN A 69 -15.05 -1.60 7.70
CA GLN A 69 -16.47 -1.30 7.91
C GLN A 69 -17.33 -2.57 8.00
N LEU A 70 -17.00 -3.60 7.21
CA LEU A 70 -17.76 -4.87 7.20
C LEU A 70 -17.35 -5.84 8.31
N THR A 71 -16.09 -5.83 8.73
CA THR A 71 -15.55 -6.87 9.64
C THR A 71 -15.20 -6.36 11.03
N SER A 72 -15.08 -5.04 11.19
CA SER A 72 -14.58 -4.37 12.39
C SER A 72 -13.22 -4.90 12.88
N LYS A 73 -12.41 -5.53 12.01
CA LYS A 73 -11.06 -6.01 12.34
C LYS A 73 -10.11 -4.83 12.60
N PRO A 74 -9.60 -4.64 13.83
CA PRO A 74 -8.75 -3.49 14.17
C PRO A 74 -7.44 -3.42 13.37
N GLU A 75 -6.99 -4.55 12.83
CA GLU A 75 -5.78 -4.65 12.01
C GLU A 75 -5.92 -3.86 10.70
N TYR A 76 -7.12 -3.86 10.09
CA TYR A 76 -7.39 -3.10 8.87
C TYR A 76 -7.41 -1.60 9.13
N GLU A 77 -8.02 -1.17 10.24
CA GLU A 77 -7.98 0.24 10.65
C GLU A 77 -6.54 0.73 10.84
N LYS A 78 -5.73 -0.03 11.59
CA LYS A 78 -4.32 0.31 11.83
C LYS A 78 -3.54 0.39 10.52
N LEU A 79 -3.79 -0.53 9.60
CA LEU A 79 -3.13 -0.53 8.29
C LEU A 79 -3.52 0.69 7.46
N VAL A 80 -4.81 1.06 7.41
CA VAL A 80 -5.28 2.28 6.75
C VAL A 80 -4.62 3.53 7.34
N GLN A 81 -4.52 3.63 8.68
CA GLN A 81 -3.83 4.74 9.33
C GLN A 81 -2.35 4.82 8.93
N ARG A 82 -1.66 3.67 8.81
CA ARG A 82 -0.29 3.61 8.32
C ARG A 82 -0.17 4.03 6.85
N LEU A 83 -1.11 3.65 5.99
CA LEU A 83 -1.14 4.09 4.59
C LEU A 83 -1.38 5.59 4.47
N ILE A 84 -2.28 6.16 5.27
CA ILE A 84 -2.49 7.63 5.31
C ILE A 84 -1.19 8.34 5.71
N GLN A 85 -0.48 7.82 6.71
CA GLN A 85 0.79 8.40 7.15
C GLN A 85 1.87 8.28 6.06
N PHE A 86 1.97 7.12 5.42
CA PHE A 86 2.85 6.88 4.28
C PHE A 86 2.59 7.88 3.16
N ILE A 87 1.33 8.04 2.73
CA ILE A 87 0.97 8.97 1.65
C ILE A 87 1.40 10.40 2.02
N LYS A 88 1.11 10.85 3.24
CA LYS A 88 1.46 12.20 3.71
C LYS A 88 2.97 12.44 3.77
N GLN A 89 3.76 11.46 4.20
CA GLN A 89 5.20 11.62 4.40
C GLN A 89 6.00 11.37 3.11
N ASP A 90 5.60 10.35 2.35
CA ASP A 90 6.38 9.79 1.27
C ASP A 90 5.82 10.09 -0.12
N MET A 91 4.49 10.27 -0.24
CA MET A 91 3.84 10.49 -1.53
C MET A 91 3.33 11.92 -1.72
N MET A 92 3.63 12.83 -0.79
CA MET A 92 3.31 14.26 -0.92
C MET A 92 4.58 15.11 -0.84
N ASN A 93 4.60 16.23 -1.58
CA ASN A 93 5.60 17.27 -1.43
C ASN A 93 5.20 18.29 -0.34
N SER A 94 6.10 19.22 0.00
CA SER A 94 5.84 20.28 0.99
C SER A 94 4.72 21.24 0.60
N SER A 95 4.38 21.30 -0.69
CA SER A 95 3.30 22.12 -1.25
C SER A 95 1.97 21.35 -1.38
N SER A 96 1.88 20.14 -0.80
CA SER A 96 0.71 19.25 -0.85
C SER A 96 0.33 18.69 -2.23
N SER A 97 1.22 18.75 -3.22
CA SER A 97 1.10 17.98 -4.46
C SER A 97 1.52 16.54 -4.25
N PHE A 98 1.02 15.64 -5.11
CA PHE A 98 1.24 14.21 -4.97
C PHE A 98 2.31 13.69 -5.92
N TYR A 99 3.20 12.83 -5.44
CA TYR A 99 4.06 12.01 -6.28
C TYR A 99 3.27 10.81 -6.82
N SER A 100 3.51 10.42 -8.06
CA SER A 100 2.85 9.25 -8.65
C SER A 100 3.49 7.94 -8.21
N ALA A 101 4.81 7.95 -7.98
CA ALA A 101 5.60 6.75 -7.71
C ALA A 101 6.85 7.04 -6.84
N ILE A 102 7.32 5.98 -6.18
CA ILE A 102 8.66 5.84 -5.60
C ILE A 102 9.34 4.68 -6.33
N ASP A 103 10.52 4.92 -6.89
CA ASP A 103 11.25 3.96 -7.71
C ASP A 103 11.89 2.84 -6.86
N ALA A 104 12.08 1.67 -7.46
CA ALA A 104 12.73 0.50 -6.86
C ALA A 104 14.26 0.65 -6.81
N ASP A 105 14.84 1.29 -7.82
CA ASP A 105 16.29 1.36 -7.97
C ASP A 105 16.85 2.58 -7.23
N SER A 106 17.62 2.34 -6.18
CA SER A 106 18.46 3.34 -5.53
C SER A 106 19.90 3.32 -6.08
N GLU A 107 20.09 3.38 -7.40
CA GLU A 107 21.42 3.65 -7.95
C GLU A 107 21.68 5.15 -8.02
N GLY A 108 22.44 5.62 -7.04
CA GLY A 108 22.95 6.99 -7.01
C GLY A 108 23.80 7.29 -8.24
N LYS A 109 23.37 8.29 -9.02
CA LYS A 109 24.35 9.14 -9.70
C LYS A 109 25.10 9.91 -8.61
N LYS A 110 26.35 9.50 -8.39
CA LYS A 110 27.38 10.26 -7.68
C LYS A 110 27.29 11.73 -8.11
N ASP A 111 26.82 12.57 -7.20
CA ASP A 111 27.53 13.74 -6.70
C ASP A 111 26.68 14.36 -5.57
N ASN A 112 27.19 14.26 -4.34
CA ASN A 112 26.70 14.87 -3.10
C ASN A 112 25.24 14.55 -2.69
N ILE A 113 25.00 13.32 -2.21
CA ILE A 113 23.71 12.97 -1.60
C ILE A 113 23.88 12.77 -0.10
N THR A 114 23.22 13.62 0.67
CA THR A 114 22.88 13.38 2.07
C THR A 114 22.07 12.09 2.14
N SER A 115 22.63 11.06 2.79
CA SER A 115 22.05 9.74 2.99
C SER A 115 20.55 9.79 3.33
N GLY A 116 19.68 9.16 2.51
CA GLY A 116 18.31 8.81 2.90
C GLY A 116 17.14 9.31 2.03
N GLN A 117 17.37 9.98 0.90
CA GLN A 117 16.27 10.43 0.05
C GLN A 117 15.76 9.31 -0.88
N LYS A 118 14.51 8.86 -0.68
CA LYS A 118 13.77 8.00 -1.62
C LYS A 118 13.62 8.73 -2.96
N MET A 119 13.90 8.07 -4.09
CA MET A 119 13.66 8.65 -5.41
C MET A 119 12.16 8.66 -5.71
N ARG A 120 11.58 9.86 -5.72
CA ARG A 120 10.16 10.12 -6.01
C ARG A 120 10.03 10.63 -7.44
N SER A 121 8.91 10.35 -8.09
CA SER A 121 8.58 10.93 -9.40
C SER A 121 8.52 12.46 -9.35
N SER A 122 8.33 13.12 -10.50
CA SER A 122 7.81 14.49 -10.46
C SER A 122 6.41 14.52 -9.85
N PRO A 123 6.03 15.57 -9.08
CA PRO A 123 4.66 15.72 -8.60
C PRO A 123 3.67 15.86 -9.77
N ILE A 124 2.46 15.31 -9.60
CA ILE A 124 1.29 15.52 -10.46
C ILE A 124 0.56 16.80 -10.02
#